data_AF-A0A3D2VNL3-F1
#
_entry.id   AF-A0A3D2VNL3-F1
#
_cell.length_a   1.000
_cell.length_b   1.000
_cell.length_c   1.000
_cell.angle_alpha   90.00
_cell.angle_beta   90.00
_cell.angle_gamma   90.00
#
_symmetry.space_group_name_H-M   'P 1'
#
loop_
_entity.id
_entity.type
_entity.pdbx_description
1 polymer ?
#
loop_
_entity_poly.entity_id
_entity_poly.type
_entity_poly.pdbx_seq_one_letter_code
_entity_poly.pdbx_strand_id
1 'polypeptide(L)' 'MQAEQSLREGRLQDALAELQAQVRKEPANPKYRIFLFQLLAVQGQWERALNQLNVVGEMDAASLPMVQTYREAIRCELLR' A
#
# COMPACT_ATOMS: atom_id res chain seq x y z
N MET A 1 1.43 -16.14 1.45
CA MET A 1 0.59 -15.76 0.27
C MET A 1 -0.91 -15.87 0.59
N GLN A 2 -1.38 -15.21 1.66
CA GLN A 2 -2.81 -15.23 2.00
C GLN A 2 -3.52 -14.01 1.40
N ALA A 3 -2.97 -12.81 1.66
CA ALA A 3 -3.49 -11.55 1.14
C ALA A 3 -3.59 -11.49 -0.41
N GLU A 4 -2.58 -12.03 -1.12
CA GLU A 4 -2.63 -12.11 -2.59
C GLU A 4 -3.74 -13.04 -3.10
N GLN A 5 -3.99 -14.15 -2.38
CA GLN A 5 -5.05 -15.08 -2.74
C GLN A 5 -6.43 -14.46 -2.48
N SER A 6 -6.61 -13.82 -1.32
CA SER A 6 -7.82 -13.05 -0.99
C SER A 6 -8.08 -11.93 -2.01
N LEU A 7 -7.02 -11.25 -2.50
CA LEU A 7 -7.12 -10.28 -3.57
C LEU A 7 -7.56 -10.91 -4.90
N ARG A 8 -6.98 -12.05 -5.29
CA ARG A 8 -7.36 -12.80 -6.51
C ARG A 8 -8.82 -13.26 -6.47
N GLU A 9 -9.33 -13.57 -5.29
CA GLU A 9 -10.70 -13.98 -5.06
C GLU A 9 -11.67 -12.79 -4.89
N GLY A 10 -11.19 -11.55 -5.07
CA GLY A 10 -11.99 -10.32 -4.98
C GLY A 10 -12.36 -9.89 -3.55
N ARG A 11 -11.84 -10.58 -2.53
CA ARG A 11 -12.10 -10.28 -1.12
C ARG A 11 -11.13 -9.21 -0.60
N LEU A 12 -11.38 -7.96 -0.99
CA LEU A 12 -10.50 -6.82 -0.67
C LEU A 12 -10.37 -6.53 0.83
N GLN A 13 -11.43 -6.75 1.61
CA GLN A 13 -11.40 -6.54 3.07
C GLN A 13 -10.53 -7.60 3.77
N ASP A 14 -10.69 -8.86 3.39
CA ASP A 14 -9.87 -9.96 3.93
C ASP A 14 -8.40 -9.78 3.54
N ALA A 15 -8.15 -9.43 2.27
CA ALA A 15 -6.80 -9.13 1.79
C ALA A 15 -6.14 -8.01 2.61
N LEU A 16 -6.90 -6.97 2.98
CA LEU A 16 -6.40 -5.86 3.77
C LEU A 16 -6.11 -6.26 5.22
N ALA A 17 -6.98 -7.04 5.85
CA ALA A 17 -6.77 -7.55 7.21
C ALA A 17 -5.54 -8.47 7.28
N GLU A 18 -5.43 -9.40 6.33
CA GLU A 18 -4.31 -10.33 6.23
C GLU A 18 -2.99 -9.61 5.95
N LEU A 19 -3.00 -8.61 5.08
CA LEU A 19 -1.82 -7.82 4.76
C LEU A 19 -1.38 -6.93 5.93
N GLN A 20 -2.32 -6.34 6.67
CA GLN A 20 -1.99 -5.61 7.90
C GLN A 20 -1.37 -6.53 8.95
N ALA A 21 -1.86 -7.76 9.09
CA ALA A 21 -1.26 -8.74 9.99
C ALA A 21 0.17 -9.09 9.56
N GLN A 22 0.44 -9.22 8.25
CA GLN A 22 1.79 -9.45 7.72
C GLN A 22 2.72 -8.25 7.97
N VAL A 23 2.27 -7.02 7.73
CA VAL A 23 3.05 -5.80 8.03
C VAL A 23 3.38 -5.69 9.53
N ARG A 24 2.46 -6.08 10.42
CA ARG A 24 2.71 -6.10 11.87
C ARG A 24 3.75 -7.15 12.27
N LYS A 25 3.78 -8.30 11.59
CA LYS A 25 4.76 -9.37 11.83
C LYS A 25 6.15 -9.00 11.30
N GLU A 26 6.21 -8.35 10.15
CA GLU A 26 7.46 -7.97 9.47
C GLU A 26 7.45 -6.46 9.09
N PRO A 27 7.54 -5.54 10.06
CA PRO A 27 7.42 -4.11 9.82
C PRO A 27 8.59 -3.52 9.01
N ALA A 28 9.72 -4.23 8.96
CA ALA A 28 10.92 -3.86 8.20
C ALA A 28 10.89 -4.31 6.73
N ASN A 29 9.86 -5.05 6.30
CA ASN A 29 9.76 -5.54 4.93
C ASN A 29 9.05 -4.51 4.03
N PRO A 30 9.76 -3.82 3.12
CA PRO A 30 9.15 -2.78 2.27
C PRO A 30 8.11 -3.35 1.30
N LYS A 31 8.23 -4.63 0.88
CA LYS A 31 7.31 -5.25 -0.08
C LYS A 31 5.87 -5.29 0.44
N TYR A 32 5.68 -5.60 1.72
CA TYR A 32 4.34 -5.62 2.31
C TYR A 32 3.73 -4.23 2.41
N ARG A 33 4.55 -3.19 2.65
CA ARG A 33 4.07 -1.80 2.69
C ARG A 33 3.75 -1.28 1.30
N ILE A 34 4.52 -1.66 0.28
CA ILE A 34 4.21 -1.37 -1.12
C ILE A 34 2.86 -2.01 -1.47
N PHE A 35 2.67 -3.28 -1.16
CA PHE A 35 1.40 -3.95 -1.42
C PHE A 35 0.24 -3.29 -0.65
N LEU A 36 0.49 -2.85 0.59
CA LEU A 36 -0.53 -2.20 1.41
C LEU A 36 -0.96 -0.85 0.82
N PHE A 37 -0.02 -0.05 0.31
CA PHE A 37 -0.35 1.20 -0.38
C PHE A 37 -1.22 0.91 -1.61
N GLN A 38 -0.85 -0.08 -2.43
CA GLN A 38 -1.58 -0.42 -3.66
C GLN A 38 -3.02 -0.85 -3.34
N LEU A 39 -3.20 -1.71 -2.33
CA LEU A 39 -4.51 -2.18 -1.93
C LEU A 39 -5.39 -1.05 -1.37
N LEU A 40 -4.82 -0.13 -0.60
CA LEU A 40 -5.53 1.06 -0.11
C LEU A 40 -5.94 1.99 -1.25
N ALA A 41 -5.08 2.19 -2.25
CA ALA A 41 -5.39 2.97 -3.43
C ALA A 41 -6.54 2.35 -4.25
N VAL A 42 -6.55 1.03 -4.45
CA VAL A 42 -7.66 0.32 -5.12
C VAL A 42 -8.98 0.46 -4.36
N GLN A 43 -8.93 0.53 -3.02
CA GLN A 43 -10.13 0.75 -2.19
C GLN A 43 -10.54 2.23 -2.07
N GLY A 44 -9.84 3.17 -2.73
CA GLY A 44 -10.12 4.60 -2.64
C GLY A 44 -9.74 5.24 -1.30
N GLN A 45 -8.94 4.56 -0.48
CA GLN A 45 -8.49 5.06 0.83
C GLN A 45 -7.22 5.92 0.65
N TRP A 46 -7.36 7.04 -0.06
CA TRP A 46 -6.25 7.87 -0.55
C TRP A 46 -5.30 8.38 0.54
N GLU A 47 -5.83 8.94 1.64
CA GLU A 47 -5.00 9.44 2.74
C GLU A 47 -4.16 8.33 3.37
N ARG A 48 -4.77 7.15 3.57
CA ARG A 48 -4.07 5.99 4.13
C ARG A 48 -3.02 5.45 3.16
N ALA A 49 -3.32 5.44 1.86
CA ALA A 49 -2.36 5.05 0.82
C ALA A 49 -1.15 5.98 0.79
N LEU A 50 -1.36 7.31 0.84
CA LEU A 50 -0.30 8.32 0.94
C LEU A 50 0.60 8.11 2.16
N ASN A 51 0.02 7.82 3.32
CA ASN A 51 0.79 7.55 4.53
C ASN A 51 1.70 6.33 4.38
N GLN A 52 1.19 5.23 3.81
CA GLN A 52 2.03 4.04 3.56
C GLN A 52 3.12 4.31 2.52
N LEU A 53 2.81 5.10 1.49
CA LEU A 53 3.76 5.46 0.45
C LEU A 53 4.92 6.33 0.98
N ASN A 54 4.64 7.23 1.92
CA ASN A 54 5.69 8.01 2.61
C ASN A 54 6.60 7.10 3.44
N VAL A 55 6.04 6.16 4.21
CA VAL A 55 6.83 5.18 4.98
C VAL A 55 7.71 4.33 4.06
N VAL A 56 7.19 3.90 2.90
CA VAL A 56 7.99 3.17 1.90
C VAL A 56 9.20 3.98 1.44
N GLY A 57 9.02 5.28 1.19
CA GLY A 57 10.12 6.18 0.78
C GLY A 57 11.18 6.40 1.86
N GLU A 58 10.81 6.30 3.14
CA GLU A 58 11.75 6.37 4.27
C GLU A 58 12.52 5.05 4.47
N MET A 59 11.92 3.91 4.10
CA MET A 59 12.50 2.58 4.31
C MET A 59 13.44 2.13 3.21
N ASP A 60 13.13 2.44 1.96
CA ASP A 60 13.88 1.95 0.80
C ASP A 60 14.11 3.06 -0.23
N ALA A 61 15.35 3.52 -0.33
CA ALA A 61 15.74 4.54 -1.30
C ALA A 61 15.50 4.10 -2.75
N ALA A 62 15.54 2.79 -3.05
CA ALA A 62 15.26 2.28 -4.39
C ALA A 62 13.79 2.48 -4.80
N SER A 63 12.89 2.65 -3.82
CA SER A 63 11.47 2.89 -4.05
C SER A 63 11.12 4.37 -4.27
N LEU A 64 12.06 5.30 -4.09
CA LEU A 64 11.81 6.75 -4.20
C LEU A 64 11.20 7.19 -5.54
N PRO A 65 11.64 6.68 -6.70
CA PRO A 65 11.01 7.06 -7.98
C PRO A 65 9.52 6.69 -8.03
N MET A 66 9.18 5.51 -7.50
CA MET A 66 7.79 5.05 -7.38
C MET A 66 7.01 5.94 -6.42
N VAL A 67 7.56 6.24 -5.24
CA VAL A 67 6.93 7.09 -4.23
C VAL A 67 6.61 8.48 -4.78
N GLN A 68 7.54 9.12 -5.47
CA GLN A 68 7.33 10.43 -6.10
C GLN A 68 6.17 10.39 -7.11
N THR A 69 6.18 9.39 -7.98
CA THR A 69 5.17 9.26 -9.05
C THR A 69 3.77 9.02 -8.50
N TYR A 70 3.61 8.04 -7.60
CA TYR A 70 2.30 7.70 -7.04
C TYR A 70 1.77 8.75 -6.06
N ARG A 71 2.65 9.51 -5.39
CA ARG A 71 2.23 10.61 -4.51
C ARG A 71 1.44 11.67 -5.29
N GLU A 72 1.94 12.07 -6.44
CA GLU A 72 1.25 13.06 -7.28
C GLU A 72 -0.04 12.48 -7.88
N ALA A 73 -0.02 11.22 -8.32
CA ALA A 73 -1.24 10.56 -8.80
C ALA A 73 -2.36 10.51 -7.75
N ILE A 74 -2.03 10.13 -6.51
CA ILE A 74 -3.02 10.08 -5.40
C ILE A 74 -3.50 11.49 -5.04
N ARG A 75 -2.63 12.51 -5.08
CA ARG A 75 -3.03 13.90 -4.83
C ARG A 75 -4.04 14.41 -5.85
N CYS A 76 -3.89 14.05 -7.12
CA CYS A 76 -4.87 14.40 -8.16
C CYS A 76 -6.25 13.78 -7.89
N GLU A 77 -6.32 12.52 -7.44
CA GLU A 77 -7.60 11.88 -7.10
C GLU A 77 -8.26 12.46 -5.84
N LEU A 78 -7.49 13.04 -4.92
CA LEU A 78 -8.04 13.77 -3.76
C LEU A 78 -8.71 15.10 -4.14
N LEU A 79 -8.35 15.67 -5.28
CA LEU A 79 -8.89 16.95 -5.78
C LEU A 79 -10.05 16.77 -6.78
N ARG A 80 -10.40 15.52 -7.08
CA ARG A 80 -11.42 15.13 -8.05
C ARG A 80 -12.81 15.06 -7.42
#